data_AF-A0A7C8QHL8-F1
#
_entry.id   AF-A0A7C8QHL8-F1
#
_cell.length_a   1.000
_cell.length_b   1.000
_cell.length_c   1.000
_cell.angle_alpha   90.00
_cell.angle_beta   90.00
_cell.angle_gamma   90.00
#
_symmetry.space_group_name_H-M   'P 1'
#
loop_
_entity.id
_entity.type
_entity.pdbx_description
1 polymer ?
#
loop_
_entity_poly.entity_id
_entity_poly.type
_entity_poly.pdbx_seq_one_letter_code
_entity_poly.pdbx_strand_id
1 'polypeptide(L)'
;DSYIKELVTGHPYTTETVIQPDLDEFIILACDGLWDVCSDQEAVDLIRTVQDPQDASKALVDHALARFSTDNLSCMIVRFEKPKELNTIAGVGLGILPEKNASESALVDEDVVMDDAAEKKATPPKTEEAK
;
A
#
# COMPACT_ATOMS: atom_id res chain seq x y z
N ASP A 1 -37.33 25.42 -2.94
CA ASP A 1 -35.97 25.13 -2.49
C ASP A 1 -34.94 25.68 -3.48
N SER A 2 -34.90 27.01 -3.66
CA SER A 2 -34.12 27.66 -4.73
C SER A 2 -33.22 28.80 -4.23
N TYR A 3 -33.25 29.10 -2.92
CA TYR A 3 -32.56 30.27 -2.36
C TYR A 3 -31.04 30.08 -2.25
N ILE A 4 -30.55 28.83 -2.16
CA ILE A 4 -29.11 28.54 -2.04
C ILE A 4 -28.38 28.57 -3.39
N LYS A 5 -29.11 28.48 -4.51
CA LYS A 5 -28.51 28.36 -5.85
C LYS A 5 -27.65 29.55 -6.27
N GLU A 6 -27.93 30.73 -5.71
CA GLU A 6 -27.16 31.95 -6.00
C GLU A 6 -25.93 32.10 -5.09
N LEU A 7 -25.87 31.34 -3.99
CA LEU A 7 -24.78 31.40 -3.00
C LEU A 7 -23.77 30.26 -3.14
N VAL A 8 -24.16 29.15 -3.78
CA VAL A 8 -23.32 27.97 -3.98
C VAL A 8 -23.01 27.84 -5.47
N THR A 9 -21.72 27.88 -5.80
CA THR A 9 -21.26 27.67 -7.18
C THR A 9 -21.08 26.18 -7.47
N GLY A 10 -21.52 25.75 -8.64
CA GLY A 10 -21.22 24.43 -9.21
C GLY A 10 -19.91 24.39 -10.02
N HIS A 11 -19.13 25.48 -10.02
CA HIS A 11 -17.87 25.55 -10.75
C HIS A 11 -16.74 25.08 -9.83
N PRO A 12 -16.05 23.96 -10.17
CA PRO A 12 -14.94 23.49 -9.35
C PRO A 12 -13.74 24.42 -9.45
N TYR A 13 -12.93 24.46 -8.39
CA TYR A 13 -11.59 25.00 -8.46
C TYR A 13 -10.67 23.97 -9.13
N THR A 14 -9.90 24.39 -10.14
CA THR A 14 -9.00 23.51 -10.88
C THR A 14 -7.57 24.02 -10.83
N THR A 15 -6.63 23.10 -10.62
CA THR A 15 -5.19 23.36 -10.65
C THR A 15 -4.49 22.21 -11.36
N GLU A 16 -3.32 22.49 -11.94
CA GLU A 16 -2.45 21.48 -12.56
C GLU A 16 -1.07 21.59 -11.92
N THR A 17 -0.44 20.43 -11.68
CA THR A 17 0.92 20.35 -11.16
C THR A 17 1.66 19.26 -11.92
N VAL A 18 2.91 19.53 -12.32
CA VAL A 18 3.76 18.55 -12.98
C VAL A 18 4.37 17.62 -11.94
N ILE A 19 4.09 16.33 -12.06
CA ILE A 19 4.67 15.29 -11.18
C ILE A 19 6.17 15.23 -11.41
N GLN A 20 6.93 15.32 -10.32
CA GLN A 20 8.38 15.16 -10.24
C GLN A 20 8.72 13.72 -9.86
N PRO A 21 9.21 12.87 -10.78
CA PRO A 21 9.42 11.43 -10.52
C PRO A 21 10.37 11.12 -9.34
N ASP A 22 11.27 12.04 -9.03
CA ASP A 22 12.27 11.87 -7.98
C ASP A 22 11.81 12.36 -6.60
N LEU A 23 10.79 13.25 -6.56
CA LEU A 23 10.34 13.92 -5.34
C LEU A 23 8.93 13.48 -4.92
N ASP A 24 8.02 13.30 -5.88
CA ASP A 24 6.63 12.99 -5.60
C ASP A 24 6.44 11.49 -5.41
N GLU A 25 6.00 11.11 -4.21
CA GLU A 25 5.87 9.69 -3.83
C GLU A 25 4.43 9.18 -4.04
N PHE A 26 3.43 10.00 -3.68
CA PHE A 26 2.01 9.65 -3.74
C PHE A 26 1.10 10.88 -3.64
N ILE A 27 -0.18 10.69 -3.98
CA ILE A 27 -1.28 11.62 -3.71
C ILE A 27 -2.24 11.01 -2.70
N ILE A 28 -2.70 11.83 -1.75
CA ILE A 28 -3.80 11.52 -0.83
C ILE A 28 -5.04 12.28 -1.28
N LEU A 29 -6.14 11.58 -1.52
CA LEU A 29 -7.47 12.16 -1.69
C LEU A 29 -8.35 11.68 -0.55
N ALA A 30 -8.96 12.59 0.20
CA ALA A 30 -9.84 12.23 1.30
C ALA A 30 -10.91 13.31 1.55
N CYS A 31 -11.98 12.93 2.23
CA CYS A 31 -12.98 13.85 2.75
C CYS A 31 -12.48 14.64 3.97
N ASP A 32 -13.21 15.71 4.31
CA ASP A 32 -13.02 16.54 5.50
C ASP A 32 -12.99 15.73 6.80
N GLY A 33 -13.79 14.66 6.91
CA GLY A 33 -13.75 13.78 8.09
C GLY A 33 -12.35 13.24 8.46
N LEU A 34 -11.44 13.09 7.49
CA LEU A 34 -10.03 12.77 7.75
C LEU A 34 -9.22 14.02 8.18
N TRP A 35 -9.34 15.10 7.39
CA TRP A 35 -8.54 16.31 7.55
C TRP A 35 -8.91 17.13 8.79
N ASP A 36 -10.11 16.94 9.33
CA ASP A 36 -10.56 17.56 10.59
C ASP A 36 -9.76 17.05 11.81
N VAL A 37 -9.20 15.84 11.73
CA VAL A 37 -8.49 15.18 12.85
C VAL A 37 -7.03 14.82 12.54
N CYS A 38 -6.57 15.06 11.32
CA CYS A 38 -5.25 14.70 10.82
C CYS A 38 -4.69 15.84 9.96
N SER A 39 -3.49 16.31 10.27
CA SER A 39 -2.83 17.34 9.46
C SER A 39 -2.22 16.75 8.18
N ASP A 40 -2.01 17.58 7.15
CA ASP A 40 -1.40 17.15 5.88
C ASP A 40 -0.08 16.41 6.08
N GLN A 41 0.83 16.98 6.88
CA GLN A 41 2.15 16.38 7.14
C GLN A 41 2.05 15.09 7.95
N GLU A 42 1.12 15.04 8.92
CA GLU A 42 0.90 13.84 9.71
C GLU A 42 0.39 12.68 8.86
N ALA A 43 -0.54 12.96 7.94
CA ALA A 43 -1.03 11.96 6.99
C ALA A 43 0.13 11.42 6.13
N VAL A 44 0.98 12.31 5.60
CA VAL A 44 2.17 11.93 4.82
C VAL A 44 3.09 11.03 5.64
N ASP A 45 3.46 11.44 6.85
CA ASP A 45 4.40 10.70 7.70
C ASP A 45 3.87 9.32 8.08
N LEU A 46 2.56 9.19 8.28
CA LEU A 46 1.90 7.93 8.65
C LEU A 46 1.97 6.88 7.53
N ILE A 47 1.75 7.29 6.28
CA ILE A 47 1.67 6.35 5.15
C ILE A 47 2.96 6.25 4.33
N ARG A 48 3.95 7.11 4.57
CA ARG A 48 5.17 7.18 3.75
C ARG A 48 5.85 5.82 3.58
N THR A 49 5.93 5.04 4.65
CA THR A 49 6.59 3.73 4.66
C THR A 49 5.73 2.58 4.12
N VAL A 50 4.42 2.79 3.93
CA VAL A 50 3.46 1.74 3.60
C VAL A 50 3.30 1.60 2.08
N GLN A 51 3.99 0.64 1.47
CA GLN A 51 4.05 0.53 0.00
C GLN A 51 2.73 0.14 -0.65
N ASP A 52 1.88 -0.63 0.03
CA ASP A 52 0.57 -0.98 -0.51
C ASP A 52 -0.42 0.20 -0.34
N PRO A 53 -1.03 0.71 -1.42
CA PRO A 53 -1.94 1.85 -1.34
C PRO A 53 -3.22 1.54 -0.56
N GLN A 54 -3.68 0.28 -0.56
CA GLN A 54 -4.87 -0.12 0.17
C GLN A 54 -4.59 -0.10 1.68
N ASP A 55 -3.47 -0.68 2.11
CA ASP A 55 -3.03 -0.65 3.51
C ASP A 55 -2.74 0.78 3.98
N ALA A 56 -2.14 1.62 3.12
CA ALA A 56 -1.92 3.04 3.41
C ALA A 56 -3.25 3.79 3.63
N SER A 57 -4.23 3.58 2.75
CA SER A 57 -5.56 4.20 2.88
C SER A 57 -6.26 3.76 4.17
N LYS A 58 -6.14 2.47 4.52
CA LYS A 58 -6.70 1.92 5.74
C LYS A 58 -6.04 2.51 6.98
N ALA A 59 -4.72 2.66 6.98
CA ALA A 59 -3.98 3.23 8.10
C ALA A 59 -4.43 4.67 8.42
N LEU A 60 -4.73 5.49 7.40
CA LEU A 60 -5.28 6.83 7.59
C LEU A 60 -6.70 6.82 8.16
N VAL A 61 -7.55 5.92 7.66
CA VAL A 61 -8.93 5.77 8.17
C VAL A 61 -8.90 5.29 9.62
N ASP A 62 -8.09 4.29 9.94
CA ASP A 62 -7.93 3.78 11.30
C ASP A 62 -7.37 4.85 12.25
N HIS A 63 -6.44 5.69 11.78
CA HIS A 63 -5.93 6.84 12.53
C HIS A 63 -7.03 7.87 12.84
N ALA A 64 -7.88 8.21 11.86
CA ALA A 64 -9.00 9.12 12.07
C ALA A 64 -10.06 8.57 13.02
N LEU A 65 -10.35 7.27 12.93
CA LEU A 65 -11.25 6.57 13.86
C LEU A 65 -10.70 6.57 15.29
N ALA A 66 -9.39 6.32 15.45
CA ALA A 66 -8.73 6.37 16.75
C ALA A 66 -8.76 7.77 17.40
N ARG A 67 -8.90 8.82 16.58
CA ARG A 67 -9.08 10.21 17.02
C ARG A 67 -10.53 10.65 17.17
N PHE A 68 -11.47 9.69 17.16
CA PHE A 68 -12.89 9.93 17.34
C PHE A 68 -13.50 10.84 16.27
N SER A 69 -13.06 10.72 15.00
CA SER A 69 -13.78 11.36 13.90
C SER A 69 -15.25 10.89 13.90
N THR A 70 -16.17 11.85 13.86
CA THR A 70 -17.61 11.61 13.92
C THR A 70 -18.28 11.68 12.55
N ASP A 71 -17.50 11.88 11.49
CA ASP A 71 -17.99 12.02 10.12
C ASP A 71 -17.76 10.73 9.30
N ASN A 72 -18.26 10.71 8.07
CA ASN A 72 -17.94 9.69 7.09
C ASN A 72 -16.47 9.79 6.69
N LEU A 73 -15.80 8.65 6.68
CA LEU A 73 -14.39 8.54 6.32
C LEU A 73 -14.25 7.85 4.97
N SER A 74 -13.58 8.52 4.04
CA SER A 74 -13.26 8.01 2.71
C SER A 74 -11.89 8.54 2.30
N CYS A 75 -11.00 7.64 1.89
CA CYS A 75 -9.63 7.96 1.50
C CYS A 75 -9.21 7.11 0.30
N MET A 76 -8.44 7.72 -0.61
CA MET A 76 -7.83 7.08 -1.76
C MET A 76 -6.37 7.51 -1.84
N ILE A 77 -5.48 6.52 -2.01
CA ILE A 77 -4.05 6.72 -2.17
C ILE A 77 -3.64 6.33 -3.58
N VAL A 78 -2.92 7.22 -4.25
CA VAL A 78 -2.34 6.97 -5.57
C VAL A 78 -0.83 7.05 -5.44
N ARG A 79 -0.13 5.91 -5.57
CA ARG A 79 1.34 5.88 -5.56
C ARG A 79 1.89 6.07 -6.96
N PHE A 80 2.96 6.85 -7.06
CA PHE A 80 3.66 7.03 -8.32
C PHE A 80 4.74 5.95 -8.50
N GLU A 81 4.81 5.39 -9.70
CA GLU A 81 5.90 4.48 -10.05
C GLU A 81 7.16 5.30 -10.36
N LYS A 82 8.27 4.91 -9.74
CA LYS A 82 9.58 5.40 -10.17
C LYS A 82 9.90 4.82 -11.54
N PRO A 83 10.45 5.61 -12.49
CA PRO A 83 10.91 5.08 -13.76
C PRO A 83 11.85 3.91 -13.51
N LYS A 84 11.49 2.73 -14.02
CA LYS A 84 12.43 1.61 -14.07
C LYS A 84 13.52 2.05 -15.03
N GLU A 85 14.74 2.27 -14.54
CA GLU A 85 15.88 2.38 -15.43
C GLU A 85 15.92 1.09 -16.25
N LEU A 86 15.57 1.19 -17.53
CA LEU A 86 15.83 0.13 -18.46
C LEU A 86 17.35 0.01 -18.48
N ASN A 87 17.88 -1.02 -17.81
CA ASN A 87 19.23 -1.51 -18.05
C ASN A 87 19.30 -1.83 -19.53
N THR A 88 19.71 -0.83 -20.31
CA THR A 88 20.02 -0.98 -21.72
C THR A 88 21.23 -1.90 -21.72
N ILE A 89 20.98 -3.19 -21.93
CA ILE A 89 22.03 -4.10 -22.34
C ILE A 89 22.58 -3.49 -23.62
N ALA A 90 23.78 -2.91 -23.52
CA ALA A 90 24.53 -2.47 -24.66
C ALA A 90 24.65 -3.64 -25.64
N GLY A 91 24.00 -3.51 -26.80
CA GLY A 91 24.25 -4.36 -27.96
C GLY A 91 23.24 -5.49 -28.17
N VAL A 92 22.20 -5.21 -28.95
CA VAL A 92 21.74 -6.20 -29.94
C VAL A 92 22.78 -6.21 -31.06
N GLY A 93 23.93 -6.80 -30.77
CA GLY A 93 24.80 -7.43 -31.75
C GLY A 93 24.48 -8.92 -31.72
N LEU A 94 24.36 -9.51 -32.90
CA LEU A 94 24.15 -10.94 -33.13
C LEU A 94 24.96 -11.82 -32.17
N GLY A 95 24.32 -12.92 -31.75
CA GLY A 95 24.68 -13.73 -30.58
C GLY A 95 26.16 -14.02 -30.36
N ILE A 96 26.55 -13.97 -29.09
CA ILE A 96 27.52 -14.83 -28.39
C ILE A 96 27.17 -14.72 -26.89
N LEU A 97 26.95 -15.85 -26.22
CA LEU A 97 26.72 -15.93 -24.77
C LEU A 97 27.99 -15.52 -24.02
N PRO A 98 27.94 -14.69 -22.96
CA PRO A 98 29.10 -14.46 -22.13
C PRO A 98 29.23 -15.53 -21.04
N GLU A 99 30.45 -16.05 -20.91
CA GLU A 99 30.85 -17.10 -20.00
C GLU A 99 30.72 -16.69 -18.52
N LYS A 100 30.44 -17.70 -17.69
CA LYS A 100 30.60 -17.67 -16.23
C LYS A 100 31.95 -17.08 -15.85
N ASN A 101 31.97 -16.17 -14.88
CA ASN A 101 32.97 -16.24 -13.82
C ASN A 101 32.39 -15.76 -12.49
N ALA A 102 32.68 -16.59 -11.48
CA ALA A 102 32.13 -16.55 -10.14
C ALA A 102 32.75 -15.44 -9.29
N SER A 103 31.91 -14.78 -8.49
CA SER A 103 32.18 -14.65 -7.05
C SER A 103 30.85 -14.53 -6.32
N GLU A 104 30.59 -15.53 -5.49
CA GLU A 104 29.43 -15.72 -4.63
C GLU A 104 29.34 -14.65 -3.54
N SER A 105 28.11 -14.27 -3.19
CA SER A 105 27.59 -14.57 -1.85
C SER A 105 26.07 -14.55 -1.88
N ALA A 106 25.48 -15.74 -1.98
CA ALA A 106 24.10 -16.00 -1.64
C ALA A 106 24.09 -16.65 -0.26
N LEU A 107 23.24 -16.16 0.63
CA LEU A 107 22.71 -16.93 1.74
C LEU A 107 21.20 -17.08 1.51
N VAL A 108 20.80 -18.33 1.40
CA VAL A 108 19.46 -18.89 1.23
C VAL A 108 18.97 -19.45 2.57
N ASP A 109 17.66 -19.48 2.77
CA ASP A 109 16.92 -20.56 3.44
C ASP A 109 15.48 -20.49 2.88
N GLU A 110 15.05 -21.34 1.94
CA GLU A 110 14.67 -22.78 2.00
C GLU A 110 13.15 -22.96 2.27
N ASP A 111 12.39 -23.07 1.17
CA ASP A 111 11.07 -23.70 1.14
C ASP A 111 11.25 -25.23 1.02
N VAL A 112 10.78 -25.99 2.01
CA VAL A 112 10.61 -27.45 1.90
C VAL A 112 9.14 -27.76 1.70
N VAL A 113 8.80 -28.22 0.50
CA VAL A 113 7.52 -28.90 0.20
C VAL A 113 7.82 -30.34 -0.18
N MET A 114 7.22 -31.31 0.52
CA MET A 114 6.88 -32.63 -0.04
C MET A 114 5.65 -33.25 0.64
N ASP A 115 4.57 -33.28 -0.15
CA ASP A 115 3.62 -34.37 -0.48
C ASP A 115 2.84 -35.22 0.54
N ASP A 116 1.66 -35.60 0.02
CA ASP A 116 0.43 -36.16 0.58
C ASP A 116 0.55 -37.65 1.00
N ALA A 117 -0.03 -38.04 2.14
CA ALA A 117 -0.56 -39.40 2.35
C ALA A 117 -1.55 -39.47 3.54
N ALA A 118 -2.72 -40.04 3.24
CA ALA A 118 -3.87 -40.17 4.10
C ALA A 118 -3.76 -41.21 5.24
N GLU A 119 -4.55 -40.98 6.30
CA GLU A 119 -5.64 -41.87 6.75
C GLU A 119 -5.70 -42.29 8.26
N LYS A 120 -6.81 -41.86 8.90
CA LYS A 120 -7.67 -42.47 9.95
C LYS A 120 -7.31 -42.49 11.47
N LYS A 121 -8.28 -41.89 12.19
CA LYS A 121 -8.99 -42.33 13.43
C LYS A 121 -8.24 -42.32 14.78
N ALA A 122 -8.70 -41.47 15.71
CA ALA A 122 -9.60 -41.85 16.83
C ALA A 122 -9.64 -40.75 17.94
N THR A 123 -10.85 -40.31 18.31
CA THR A 123 -11.21 -39.72 19.63
C THR A 123 -11.54 -40.86 20.62
N PRO A 124 -11.78 -40.63 21.94
CA PRO A 124 -11.23 -39.74 22.99
C PRO A 124 -10.72 -40.59 24.21
N PRO A 125 -10.52 -40.09 25.47
CA PRO A 125 -11.62 -39.80 26.41
C PRO A 125 -11.42 -38.61 27.39
N LYS A 126 -12.51 -38.25 28.07
CA LYS A 126 -12.61 -37.32 29.22
C LYS A 126 -12.18 -37.98 30.54
N THR A 127 -11.62 -37.20 31.47
CA THR A 127 -11.70 -37.34 32.95
C THR A 127 -11.19 -36.00 33.53
N GLU A 128 -12.01 -35.09 34.05
CA GLU A 128 -12.67 -34.99 35.37
C GLU A 128 -11.76 -35.05 36.61
N GLU A 129 -12.05 -34.10 37.53
CA GLU A 129 -11.65 -33.97 38.95
C GLU A 129 -10.26 -33.37 39.26
N ALA A 130 -10.02 -32.52 40.26
CA ALA A 130 -10.85 -31.76 41.19
C ALA A 130 -9.90 -30.84 42.00
N LYS A 131 -10.33 -29.61 42.34
CA LYS A 131 -10.33 -29.01 43.69
C LYS A 131 -10.72 -27.53 43.63
#